data_AF-A0AAV0XSN0-F1
#
_entry.id   AF-A0AAV0XSN0-F1
#
_cell.length_a   1.000
_cell.length_b   1.000
_cell.length_c   1.000
_cell.angle_alpha   90.00
_cell.angle_beta   90.00
_cell.angle_gamma   90.00
#
_symmetry.space_group_name_H-M   'P 1'
#
loop_
_entity.id
_entity.type
_entity.pdbx_description
1 polymer ?
#
loop_
_entity_poly.entity_id
_entity_poly.type
_entity_poly.pdbx_seq_one_letter_code
_entity_poly.pdbx_strand_id
1 'polypeptide(L)'
;MVETSQEKAAREQRLAVRAKTISLLNREGTVNRNKALAETAARVHDNLNLLPNFLIAAGDLDSLWTSFVSHNQAVLDALLDLDLTSEFSTQLETEIRSLYISVVTVVEQHTPKSETVSLDGSANGSRHNVPGSTQYPVYQKYRYPLSVVI
;
A
#
# COMPACT_ATOMS: atom_id res chain seq x y z
N MET A 1 16.00 -42.55 19.29
CA MET A 1 14.66 -42.82 18.75
C MET A 1 14.55 -42.04 17.45
N VAL A 2 14.39 -42.72 16.30
CA VAL A 2 14.33 -42.08 14.97
C VAL A 2 12.86 -41.79 14.66
N GLU A 3 12.55 -40.56 14.25
CA GLU A 3 11.20 -40.15 13.81
C GLU A 3 10.76 -41.04 12.64
N THR A 4 9.57 -41.61 12.75
CA THR A 4 8.99 -42.43 11.67
C THR A 4 8.58 -41.55 10.49
N SER A 5 8.53 -42.11 9.28
CA SER A 5 8.06 -41.39 8.09
C SER A 5 6.65 -40.81 8.27
N GLN A 6 5.78 -41.51 9.01
CA GLN A 6 4.43 -41.05 9.30
C GLN A 6 4.40 -39.87 10.28
N GLU A 7 5.24 -39.89 11.33
CA GLU A 7 5.37 -38.76 12.26
C GLU A 7 5.92 -37.52 11.56
N LYS A 8 6.91 -37.71 10.67
CA LYS A 8 7.46 -36.64 9.85
C LYS A 8 6.39 -36.01 8.95
N ALA A 9 5.65 -36.82 8.21
CA ALA A 9 4.57 -36.33 7.33
C ALA A 9 3.47 -35.59 8.12
N ALA A 10 3.06 -36.12 9.29
CA ALA A 10 2.09 -35.45 10.15
C ALA A 10 2.61 -34.13 10.73
N ARG A 11 3.92 -34.02 10.98
CA ARG A 11 4.55 -32.75 11.39
C ARG A 11 4.55 -31.74 10.25
N GLU A 12 4.97 -32.15 9.04
CA GLU A 12 4.97 -31.30 7.85
C GLU A 12 3.56 -30.78 7.53
N GLN A 13 2.55 -31.66 7.58
CA GLN A 13 1.16 -31.28 7.38
C GLN A 13 0.69 -30.22 8.39
N ARG A 14 1.03 -30.38 9.67
CA ARG A 14 0.68 -29.39 10.72
C ARG A 14 1.36 -28.05 10.47
N LEU A 15 2.60 -28.05 10.00
CA LEU A 15 3.33 -26.83 9.68
C LEU A 15 2.71 -26.11 8.48
N ALA A 16 2.35 -26.84 7.41
CA ALA A 16 1.70 -26.28 6.23
C ALA A 16 0.32 -25.67 6.56
N VAL A 17 -0.51 -26.37 7.36
CA VAL A 17 -1.82 -25.85 7.82
C VAL A 17 -1.64 -24.58 8.67
N ARG A 18 -0.63 -24.55 9.53
CA ARG A 18 -0.32 -23.36 10.33
C ARG A 18 0.13 -22.20 9.46
N ALA A 19 0.98 -22.46 8.46
CA ALA A 19 1.42 -21.45 7.49
C ALA A 19 0.22 -20.86 6.73
N LYS A 20 -0.68 -21.70 6.20
CA LYS A 20 -1.94 -21.25 5.56
C LYS A 20 -2.74 -20.33 6.48
N THR A 21 -2.94 -20.74 7.73
CA THR A 21 -3.70 -19.96 8.72
C THR A 21 -3.07 -18.58 8.94
N ILE A 22 -1.76 -18.51 9.14
CA ILE A 22 -1.04 -17.26 9.38
C ILE A 22 -1.13 -16.35 8.14
N SER A 23 -0.86 -16.90 6.95
CA SER A 23 -0.92 -16.14 5.70
C SER A 23 -2.31 -15.54 5.45
N LEU A 24 -3.38 -16.31 5.71
CA LEU A 24 -4.75 -15.84 5.57
C LEU A 24 -5.07 -14.69 6.52
N LEU A 25 -4.74 -14.83 7.81
CA LEU A 25 -4.96 -13.79 8.81
C LEU A 25 -4.20 -12.49 8.46
N ASN A 26 -2.96 -12.61 8.01
CA ASN A 26 -2.16 -11.46 7.60
C ASN A 26 -2.76 -10.76 6.38
N ARG A 27 -3.18 -11.51 5.36
CA ARG A 27 -3.85 -10.96 4.17
C ARG A 27 -5.15 -10.25 4.55
N GLU A 28 -6.00 -10.91 5.33
CA GLU A 28 -7.28 -10.36 5.78
C GLU A 28 -7.09 -9.07 6.58
N GLY A 29 -6.11 -9.03 7.48
CA GLY A 29 -5.76 -7.82 8.22
C GLY A 29 -5.40 -6.65 7.31
N THR A 30 -4.59 -6.90 6.26
CA THR A 30 -4.25 -5.86 5.27
C THR A 30 -5.44 -5.44 4.39
N VAL A 31 -6.30 -6.38 4.00
CA VAL A 31 -7.54 -6.08 3.25
C VAL A 31 -8.45 -5.17 4.05
N ASN A 32 -8.67 -5.48 5.33
CA ASN A 32 -9.56 -4.70 6.19
C ASN A 32 -9.06 -3.27 6.39
N ARG A 33 -7.73 -3.07 6.50
CA ARG A 33 -7.13 -1.72 6.59
C ARG A 33 -7.31 -0.93 5.30
N ASN A 34 -7.09 -1.55 4.13
CA ASN A 34 -7.33 -0.90 2.84
C ASN A 34 -8.81 -0.49 2.68
N LYS A 35 -9.75 -1.37 3.04
CA LYS A 35 -11.18 -1.07 3.03
C LYS A 35 -11.54 0.09 3.95
N ALA A 36 -11.09 0.07 5.21
CA ALA A 36 -11.37 1.13 6.17
C ALA A 36 -10.83 2.50 5.72
N LEU A 37 -9.64 2.52 5.10
CA LEU A 37 -9.06 3.75 4.56
C LEU A 37 -9.87 4.28 3.37
N ALA A 38 -10.26 3.41 2.43
CA ALA A 38 -11.11 3.78 1.30
C ALA A 38 -12.50 4.26 1.73
N GLU A 39 -13.13 3.61 2.71
CA GLU A 39 -14.37 4.07 3.30
C GLU A 39 -14.24 5.45 3.95
N THR A 40 -13.09 5.71 4.59
CA THR A 40 -12.81 7.04 5.15
C THR A 40 -12.65 8.06 4.02
N ALA A 41 -11.93 7.72 2.95
CA ALA A 41 -11.76 8.57 1.76
C ALA A 41 -13.12 8.97 1.16
N ALA A 42 -14.05 8.02 1.02
CA ALA A 42 -15.38 8.25 0.48
C ALA A 42 -16.21 9.24 1.31
N ARG A 43 -15.94 9.36 2.62
CA ARG A 43 -16.65 10.27 3.54
C ARG A 43 -15.99 11.64 3.69
N VAL A 44 -14.77 11.84 3.18
CA VAL A 44 -14.04 13.11 3.35
C VAL A 44 -14.78 14.27 2.71
N HIS A 45 -15.42 14.07 1.55
CA HIS A 45 -16.15 15.13 0.86
C HIS A 45 -17.32 15.66 1.70
N ASP A 46 -18.05 14.77 2.36
CA ASP A 46 -19.21 15.12 3.19
C ASP A 46 -18.82 15.61 4.59
N ASN A 47 -17.62 15.23 5.07
CA ASN A 47 -17.13 15.58 6.39
C ASN A 47 -15.63 15.90 6.38
N LEU A 48 -15.31 17.16 6.08
CA LEU A 48 -13.93 17.66 6.01
C LEU A 48 -13.17 17.58 7.34
N ASN A 49 -13.85 17.40 8.49
CA ASN A 49 -13.16 17.17 9.77
C ASN A 49 -12.40 15.83 9.78
N LEU A 50 -12.74 14.90 8.89
CA LEU A 50 -12.01 13.64 8.71
C LEU A 50 -10.71 13.83 7.92
N LEU A 51 -10.57 14.93 7.18
CA LEU A 51 -9.47 15.13 6.23
C LEU A 51 -8.07 15.02 6.88
N PRO A 52 -7.77 15.64 8.04
CA PRO A 52 -6.44 15.53 8.63
C PRO A 52 -6.08 14.08 8.99
N ASN A 53 -6.99 13.36 9.64
CA ASN A 53 -6.78 11.97 10.04
C ASN A 53 -6.68 11.05 8.82
N PHE A 54 -7.49 11.32 7.79
CA PHE A 54 -7.44 10.61 6.52
C PHE A 54 -6.08 10.78 5.84
N LEU A 55 -5.57 12.01 5.69
CA LEU A 55 -4.31 12.27 5.02
C LEU A 55 -3.13 11.63 5.77
N ILE A 56 -3.15 11.62 7.10
CA ILE A 56 -2.15 10.91 7.91
C ILE A 56 -2.20 9.41 7.63
N ALA A 57 -3.38 8.79 7.71
CA ALA A 57 -3.54 7.35 7.46
C ALA A 57 -3.22 6.96 6.00
N ALA A 58 -3.50 7.84 5.04
CA ALA A 58 -3.16 7.66 3.63
C ALA A 58 -1.65 7.71 3.37
N GLY A 59 -0.86 8.29 4.29
CA GLY A 59 0.61 8.23 4.23
C GLY A 59 1.15 6.79 4.26
N ASP A 60 0.41 5.85 4.86
CA ASP A 60 0.79 4.43 4.94
C ASP A 60 0.28 3.60 3.74
N LEU A 61 -0.43 4.21 2.78
CA LEU A 61 -1.14 3.49 1.72
C LEU A 61 -0.21 2.60 0.86
N ASP A 62 0.96 3.09 0.47
CA ASP A 62 1.92 2.32 -0.33
C ASP A 62 2.50 1.13 0.45
N SER A 63 2.70 1.30 1.76
CA SER A 63 3.13 0.21 2.64
C SER A 63 2.02 -0.84 2.78
N LEU A 64 0.76 -0.41 2.90
CA LEU A 64 -0.40 -1.31 2.94
C LEU A 64 -0.56 -2.09 1.63
N TRP A 65 -0.35 -1.45 0.47
CA TRP A 65 -0.36 -2.11 -0.83
C TRP A 65 0.75 -3.17 -0.93
N THR A 66 1.99 -2.80 -0.60
CA THR A 66 3.14 -3.71 -0.64
C THR A 66 2.95 -4.90 0.30
N SER A 67 2.43 -4.63 1.51
CA SER A 67 2.12 -5.68 2.49
C SER A 67 1.02 -6.61 2.00
N PHE A 68 -0.03 -6.07 1.38
CA PHE A 68 -1.10 -6.88 0.79
C PHE A 68 -0.57 -7.80 -0.30
N VAL A 69 0.23 -7.30 -1.26
CA VAL A 69 0.80 -8.12 -2.34
C VAL A 69 1.65 -9.25 -1.77
N SER A 70 2.52 -8.94 -0.80
CA SER A 70 3.35 -9.94 -0.12
C SER A 70 2.52 -11.00 0.59
N HIS A 71 1.50 -10.60 1.38
CA HIS A 71 0.62 -11.55 2.07
C HIS A 71 -0.24 -12.36 1.09
N ASN A 72 -0.67 -11.78 -0.03
CA ASN A 72 -1.45 -12.47 -1.04
C ASN A 72 -0.63 -13.58 -1.71
N GLN A 73 0.65 -13.31 -2.01
CA GLN A 73 1.58 -14.33 -2.48
C GLN A 73 1.80 -15.43 -1.44
N ALA A 74 2.02 -15.07 -0.18
CA ALA A 74 2.20 -16.04 0.90
C ALA A 74 0.96 -16.94 1.13
N VAL A 75 -0.24 -16.47 0.80
CA VAL A 75 -1.46 -17.31 0.78
C VAL A 75 -1.42 -18.27 -0.41
N LEU A 76 -1.05 -17.81 -1.60
CA LEU A 76 -0.94 -18.68 -2.78
C LEU A 76 0.06 -19.82 -2.52
N ASP A 77 1.24 -19.50 -2.00
CA ASP A 77 2.28 -20.47 -1.68
C ASP A 77 1.78 -21.51 -0.68
N ALA A 78 1.14 -21.07 0.41
CA ALA A 78 0.60 -21.98 1.42
C ALA A 78 -0.58 -22.85 0.92
N LEU A 79 -1.35 -22.36 -0.05
CA LEU A 79 -2.40 -23.15 -0.70
C LEU A 79 -1.81 -24.16 -1.68
N LEU A 80 -0.73 -23.81 -2.40
CA LEU A 80 0.00 -24.73 -3.26
C LEU A 80 0.59 -25.90 -2.47
N ASP A 81 1.22 -25.62 -1.32
CA ASP A 81 1.79 -26.64 -0.42
C ASP A 81 0.76 -27.66 0.08
N LEU A 82 -0.52 -27.28 0.10
CA LEU A 82 -1.64 -28.10 0.58
C LEU A 82 -2.52 -28.65 -0.55
N ASP A 83 -2.21 -28.35 -1.82
CA ASP A 83 -3.05 -28.67 -2.99
C ASP A 83 -4.48 -28.08 -2.91
N LEU A 84 -4.59 -26.86 -2.36
CA LEU A 84 -5.85 -26.13 -2.14
C LEU A 84 -5.94 -24.87 -3.02
N THR A 85 -5.30 -24.86 -4.19
CA THR A 85 -5.21 -23.69 -5.09
C THR A 85 -6.58 -23.18 -5.57
N SER A 86 -7.59 -24.05 -5.62
CA SER A 86 -8.97 -23.67 -5.95
C SER A 86 -9.60 -22.68 -4.96
N GLU A 87 -9.06 -22.56 -3.73
CA GLU A 87 -9.49 -21.58 -2.74
C GLU A 87 -8.90 -20.18 -2.98
N PHE A 88 -7.91 -20.04 -3.86
CA PHE A 88 -7.26 -18.76 -4.12
C PHE A 88 -8.16 -17.83 -4.94
N SER A 89 -8.41 -16.62 -4.44
CA SER A 89 -9.15 -15.60 -5.19
C SER A 89 -8.23 -14.87 -6.16
N THR A 90 -8.53 -14.97 -7.45
CA THR A 90 -7.84 -14.23 -8.51
C THR A 90 -8.35 -12.79 -8.67
N GLN A 91 -9.49 -12.46 -8.06
CA GLN A 91 -10.14 -11.13 -8.18
C GLN A 91 -9.70 -10.17 -7.08
N LEU A 92 -9.35 -10.69 -5.90
CA LEU A 92 -9.11 -9.88 -4.70
C LEU A 92 -8.06 -8.77 -4.93
N GLU A 93 -6.97 -9.06 -5.64
CA GLU A 93 -5.94 -8.04 -5.91
C GLU A 93 -6.49 -6.86 -6.72
N THR A 94 -7.35 -7.14 -7.71
CA THR A 94 -7.98 -6.09 -8.52
C THR A 94 -8.93 -5.24 -7.66
N GLU A 95 -9.69 -5.87 -6.77
CA GLU A 95 -10.56 -5.16 -5.83
C GLU A 95 -9.77 -4.23 -4.92
N ILE A 96 -8.69 -4.72 -4.29
CA ILE A 96 -7.83 -3.90 -3.43
C ILE A 96 -7.15 -2.79 -4.23
N ARG A 97 -6.75 -3.04 -5.48
CA ARG A 97 -6.17 -2.01 -6.34
C ARG A 97 -7.17 -0.91 -6.67
N SER A 98 -8.46 -1.23 -6.86
CA SER A 98 -9.51 -0.23 -7.02
C SER A 98 -9.66 0.65 -5.77
N LEU A 99 -9.59 0.05 -4.57
CA LEU A 99 -9.63 0.79 -3.31
C LEU A 99 -8.42 1.72 -3.17
N TYR A 100 -7.22 1.22 -3.48
CA TYR A 100 -5.99 2.01 -3.51
C TYR A 100 -6.15 3.26 -4.40
N ILE A 101 -6.63 3.09 -5.63
CA ILE A 101 -6.85 4.21 -6.58
C ILE A 101 -7.86 5.23 -6.02
N SER A 102 -8.93 4.75 -5.36
CA SER A 102 -9.91 5.66 -4.75
C SER A 102 -9.30 6.54 -3.66
N VAL A 103 -8.41 5.99 -2.83
CA VAL A 103 -7.70 6.74 -1.78
C VAL A 103 -6.75 7.75 -2.40
N VAL A 104 -5.92 7.33 -3.37
CA VAL A 104 -4.99 8.22 -4.08
C VAL A 104 -5.72 9.41 -4.69
N THR A 105 -6.88 9.17 -5.32
CA THR A 105 -7.68 10.23 -5.95
C THR A 105 -8.07 11.31 -4.94
N VAL A 106 -8.52 10.92 -3.74
CA VAL A 106 -8.90 11.88 -2.69
C VAL A 106 -7.66 12.60 -2.14
N VAL A 107 -6.55 11.89 -1.95
CA VAL A 107 -5.29 12.52 -1.53
C VAL A 107 -4.83 13.58 -2.55
N GLU A 108 -4.88 13.28 -3.84
CA GLU A 108 -4.50 14.22 -4.90
C GLU A 108 -5.41 15.45 -4.99
N GLN A 109 -6.71 15.28 -4.72
CA GLN A 109 -7.68 16.40 -4.68
C GLN A 109 -7.38 17.39 -3.55
N HIS A 110 -6.84 16.90 -2.43
CA HIS A 110 -6.59 17.70 -1.23
C HIS A 110 -5.12 18.04 -1.00
N THR A 111 -4.20 17.50 -1.80
CA THR A 111 -2.78 17.84 -1.76
C THR A 111 -2.51 18.95 -2.78
N PRO A 112 -1.97 20.12 -2.36
CA PRO A 112 -1.67 21.19 -3.28
C PRO A 112 -0.64 20.71 -4.32
N LYS A 113 -1.01 20.80 -5.60
CA LYS A 113 -0.06 20.61 -6.69
C LYS A 113 0.92 21.76 -6.61
N SER A 114 2.17 21.48 -6.23
CA SER A 114 3.24 22.45 -6.40
C SER A 114 3.34 22.76 -7.90
N GLU A 115 2.79 23.90 -8.30
CA GLU A 115 3.05 24.47 -9.61
C GLU A 115 4.55 24.69 -9.68
N THR A 116 5.21 23.88 -10.52
CA THR A 116 6.57 24.19 -10.94
C THR A 116 6.51 25.53 -11.64
N VAL A 117 6.86 26.60 -10.92
CA VAL A 117 7.21 27.87 -11.54
C VAL A 117 8.35 27.56 -12.49
N SER A 118 8.05 27.50 -13.79
CA SER A 118 9.05 27.54 -14.84
C SER A 118 9.76 28.88 -14.72
N LEU A 119 10.90 28.88 -14.02
CA LEU A 119 11.86 29.98 -14.08
C LEU A 119 12.48 29.91 -15.48
N ASP A 120 11.78 30.50 -16.45
CA ASP A 120 12.37 30.82 -17.73
C ASP A 120 13.45 31.89 -17.47
N GLY A 121 14.68 31.55 -17.84
CA GLY A 121 15.86 32.32 -17.48
C GLY A 121 15.86 33.67 -18.16
N SER A 122 15.80 34.74 -17.37
CA SER A 122 16.25 36.06 -17.82
C SER A 122 17.15 36.67 -16.76
N ALA A 123 18.45 36.60 -17.02
CA ALA A 123 19.48 37.23 -16.20
C ALA A 123 19.36 38.76 -16.26
N ASN A 124 19.24 39.42 -15.10
CA ASN A 124 20.03 40.61 -14.78
C ASN A 124 19.96 40.94 -13.29
N GLY A 125 21.12 41.28 -12.72
CA GLY A 125 21.36 41.32 -11.28
C GLY A 125 20.83 42.54 -10.53
N SER A 126 20.77 42.45 -9.20
CA SER A 126 21.58 43.27 -8.28
C SER A 126 21.31 42.90 -6.81
N ARG A 127 22.24 43.25 -5.94
CA ARG A 127 22.49 42.78 -4.55
C ARG A 127 21.49 43.31 -3.49
N HIS A 128 21.21 42.54 -2.41
CA HIS A 128 21.53 42.83 -0.98
C HIS A 128 20.94 41.80 0.05
N ASN A 129 21.72 41.57 1.12
CA ASN A 129 21.66 40.75 2.37
C ASN A 129 20.37 40.10 2.97
N VAL A 130 20.51 38.78 3.26
CA VAL A 130 20.19 37.87 4.45
C VAL A 130 19.28 38.32 5.63
N PRO A 131 18.78 37.43 6.56
CA PRO A 131 18.50 35.97 6.57
C PRO A 131 17.07 35.59 7.07
N GLY A 132 16.61 34.36 6.81
CA GLY A 132 15.41 33.80 7.44
C GLY A 132 15.10 32.38 6.99
N SER A 133 15.86 31.41 7.48
CA SER A 133 15.65 29.99 7.23
C SER A 133 14.37 29.48 7.89
N THR A 134 13.39 29.08 7.09
CA THR A 134 12.43 28.04 7.51
C THR A 134 12.40 26.99 6.42
N GLN A 135 13.28 26.01 6.59
CA GLN A 135 13.37 24.84 5.75
C GLN A 135 12.22 23.89 6.12
N TYR A 136 11.15 23.92 5.33
CA TYR A 136 10.15 22.85 5.37
C TYR A 136 10.67 21.65 4.58
N PRO A 137 10.48 20.41 5.07
CA PRO A 137 11.02 19.23 4.41
C PRO A 137 10.38 19.04 3.03
N VAL A 138 11.25 18.95 2.03
CA VAL A 138 10.92 18.61 0.65
C VAL A 138 10.41 17.17 0.64
N TYR A 139 9.10 16.97 0.46
CA TYR A 139 8.59 15.67 0.03
C TYR A 139 9.01 15.46 -1.43
N GLN A 140 10.09 14.72 -1.62
CA GLN A 140 10.54 14.30 -2.94
C GLN A 140 9.49 13.39 -3.55
N LYS A 141 8.90 13.92 -4.62
CA LYS A 141 7.93 13.31 -5.52
C LYS A 141 8.54 12.07 -6.17
N TYR A 142 8.16 10.87 -5.73
CA TYR A 142 8.43 9.64 -6.48
C TYR A 142 7.57 9.65 -7.75
N ARG A 143 8.20 10.06 -8.84
CA ARG A 143 7.71 9.89 -10.21
C ARG A 143 7.87 8.41 -10.58
N TYR A 144 6.81 7.63 -10.54
CA TYR A 144 6.82 6.31 -11.19
C TYR A 144 6.61 6.49 -12.70
N PRO A 145 7.47 5.93 -13.56
CA PRO A 145 7.20 5.85 -14.99
C PRO A 145 6.11 4.80 -15.23
N LEU A 146 5.05 5.19 -15.94
CA LEU A 146 4.11 4.27 -16.56
C LEU A 146 4.84 3.51 -17.67
N SER A 147 5.47 2.40 -17.33
CA SER A 147 5.93 1.41 -18.32
C SER A 147 4.79 0.43 -18.55
N VAL A 148 3.85 0.80 -19.42
CA VAL A 148 2.97 -0.16 -20.09
C VAL A 148 3.75 -0.67 -21.30
N VAL A 149 4.17 -1.93 -21.25
CA VAL A 149 4.54 -2.70 -22.43
C VAL A 149 3.76 -4.01 -22.35
N ILE A 150 2.70 -4.09 -23.16
CA ILE A 150 2.21 -5.34 -23.76
C ILE A 150 2.33 -5.11 -25.27
#